data_AF-A0A1R2BYF5-F1
#
_entry.id   AF-A0A1R2BYF5-F1
#
_cell.length_a   1.000
_cell.length_b   1.000
_cell.length_c   1.000
_cell.angle_alpha   90.00
_cell.angle_beta   90.00
_cell.angle_gamma   90.00
#
_symmetry.space_group_name_H-M   'P 1'
#
loop_
_entity.id
_entity.type
_entity.pdbx_description
1 polymer ?
#
loop_
_entity_poly.entity_id
_entity_poly.type
_entity_poly.pdbx_seq_one_letter_code
_entity_poly.pdbx_strand_id
1 'polypeptide(L)'
;MSSYQKDFYTLLIELKEILENTEVLINNTTKYSVYEWLDIKFENQLIENIVLNTEDSWDKIDTAIEILSKIDKELYRCYAPKHAICAGYRWMFNDMIGTLDYMRADLMKRFNCEEIKLQCGKFMINCMRVIPENSKSTAIMFCNPNAGLYEFTYFQSEWLEFYVGRGVDVFLWNYRGFGKSSGKPDLKNLVSDGELLANHIKSLLPSYKFGIHGESLGGCIAIHVSQSTNPDFLFADRTFSSLSNTILFSLGKLAYLCFFITGLSDIDSVSPYLKLNCYKLLAFDPSDKIISDLASLKSAIAYKIIEDSKISIKRVYLKNKSTHTSILTQNDCNELCIALKKIIEIWQKKNPEKTEIARVMRTEAEDQEYKSFLNKIIDTITDIESCGLPLKSLLEGKFLYLQVHLWLCVLEVWGLNKNFSRYYNYISITKGVMDIRINIQRIKMYENCTIIPELETLLRIFEKISEELQIKAQKQLSYDNDTSMSQLWMKKAGYIMPVTCGHCGIFSSLERSCYDRHLCNASFA
;
A
#
# COMPACT_ATOMS: atom_id res chain seq x y z
N MET A 1 -8.16 -33.66 -11.54
CA MET A 1 -9.22 -33.59 -10.50
C MET A 1 -9.02 -34.70 -9.49
N SER A 2 -9.03 -34.37 -8.20
CA SER A 2 -9.05 -35.36 -7.11
C SER A 2 -10.39 -36.11 -7.04
N SER A 3 -10.50 -37.09 -6.14
CA SER A 3 -11.80 -37.74 -5.86
C SER A 3 -12.84 -36.74 -5.36
N TYR A 4 -12.48 -35.87 -4.41
CA TYR A 4 -13.38 -34.84 -3.89
C TYR A 4 -13.88 -33.87 -4.97
N GLN A 5 -13.01 -33.46 -5.88
CA GLN A 5 -13.39 -32.60 -7.00
C GLN A 5 -14.29 -33.33 -8.00
N LYS A 6 -14.03 -34.62 -8.26
CA LYS A 6 -14.88 -35.42 -9.15
C LYS A 6 -16.28 -35.60 -8.58
N ASP A 7 -16.39 -35.97 -7.32
CA ASP A 7 -17.69 -36.19 -6.66
C ASP A 7 -18.51 -34.90 -6.65
N PHE A 8 -17.87 -33.79 -6.29
CA PHE A 8 -18.50 -32.47 -6.32
C PHE A 8 -18.91 -32.04 -7.74
N TYR A 9 -18.04 -32.25 -8.73
CA TYR A 9 -18.33 -31.94 -10.13
C TYR A 9 -19.50 -32.76 -10.68
N THR A 10 -19.56 -34.06 -10.37
CA THR A 10 -20.68 -34.93 -10.78
C THR A 10 -22.01 -34.41 -10.22
N LEU A 11 -22.06 -34.06 -8.93
CA LEU A 11 -23.27 -33.49 -8.32
C LEU A 11 -23.70 -32.18 -8.99
N LEU A 12 -22.75 -31.32 -9.38
CA LEU A 12 -23.06 -30.08 -10.10
C LEU A 12 -23.61 -30.34 -11.51
N ILE A 13 -23.07 -31.33 -12.23
CA ILE A 13 -23.54 -31.72 -13.56
C ILE A 13 -24.94 -32.34 -13.47
N GLU A 14 -25.17 -33.26 -12.54
CA GLU A 14 -26.48 -33.87 -12.30
C GLU A 14 -27.53 -32.81 -11.95
N LEU A 15 -27.20 -31.87 -11.05
CA LEU A 15 -28.09 -30.76 -10.73
C LEU A 15 -28.41 -29.93 -11.97
N LYS A 16 -27.38 -29.54 -12.73
CA LYS A 16 -27.56 -28.73 -13.94
C LYS A 16 -28.49 -29.43 -14.94
N GLU A 17 -28.23 -30.71 -15.24
CA GLU A 17 -29.01 -31.49 -16.19
C GLU A 17 -30.48 -31.61 -15.78
N ILE A 18 -30.76 -31.80 -14.49
CA ILE A 18 -32.14 -31.84 -14.00
C ILE A 18 -32.82 -30.48 -14.18
N LEU A 19 -32.13 -29.38 -13.84
CA LEU A 19 -32.69 -28.04 -13.97
C LEU A 19 -32.94 -27.64 -15.44
N GLU A 20 -32.07 -28.05 -16.36
CA GLU A 20 -32.24 -27.83 -17.81
C GLU A 20 -33.43 -28.65 -18.36
N ASN A 21 -33.68 -29.84 -17.81
CA ASN A 21 -34.76 -30.74 -18.24
C ASN A 21 -36.09 -30.57 -17.44
N THR A 22 -36.18 -29.56 -16.59
CA THR A 22 -37.38 -29.24 -15.81
C THR A 22 -38.06 -28.01 -16.39
N GLU A 23 -39.25 -28.17 -16.96
CA GLU A 23 -40.03 -27.03 -17.49
C GLU A 23 -40.77 -26.26 -16.39
N VAL A 24 -40.75 -24.93 -16.51
CA VAL A 24 -41.53 -23.98 -15.71
C VAL A 24 -42.29 -23.02 -16.63
N LEU A 25 -43.55 -22.71 -16.29
CA LEU A 25 -44.35 -21.66 -16.93
C LEU A 25 -44.30 -20.37 -16.11
N ILE A 26 -43.95 -19.28 -16.76
CA ILE A 26 -44.02 -17.93 -16.21
C ILE A 26 -45.25 -17.22 -16.79
N ASN A 27 -46.06 -16.63 -15.92
CA ASN A 27 -47.31 -15.92 -16.25
C ASN A 27 -48.25 -16.75 -17.13
N ASN A 28 -48.24 -18.08 -16.97
CA ASN A 28 -49.03 -19.05 -17.74
C ASN A 28 -48.88 -18.97 -19.27
N THR A 29 -47.86 -18.28 -19.78
CA THR A 29 -47.73 -17.93 -21.20
C THR A 29 -46.37 -18.29 -21.78
N THR A 30 -45.31 -18.22 -20.98
CA THR A 30 -43.94 -18.42 -21.48
C THR A 30 -43.29 -19.62 -20.78
N LYS A 31 -42.78 -20.56 -21.57
CA LYS A 31 -42.07 -21.74 -21.07
C LYS A 31 -40.57 -21.47 -21.00
N TYR A 32 -39.96 -21.88 -19.89
CA TYR A 32 -38.51 -21.91 -19.70
C TYR A 32 -38.12 -23.25 -19.09
N SER A 33 -36.86 -23.66 -19.24
CA SER A 33 -36.28 -24.55 -18.25
C SER A 33 -36.11 -23.80 -16.93
N VAL A 34 -36.09 -24.52 -15.80
CA VAL A 34 -35.78 -23.92 -14.50
C VAL A 34 -34.37 -23.30 -14.52
N TYR A 35 -33.42 -23.92 -15.24
CA TYR A 35 -32.07 -23.38 -15.39
C TYR A 35 -32.04 -22.01 -16.07
N GLU A 36 -32.68 -21.89 -17.25
CA GLU A 36 -32.77 -20.60 -17.98
C GLU A 36 -33.53 -19.56 -17.18
N TRP A 37 -34.61 -19.96 -16.52
CA TRP A 37 -35.39 -19.08 -15.66
C TRP A 37 -34.51 -18.49 -14.55
N LEU A 38 -33.73 -19.32 -13.86
CA LEU A 38 -32.86 -18.85 -12.78
C LEU A 38 -31.81 -17.82 -13.22
N ASP A 39 -31.42 -17.82 -14.49
CA ASP A 39 -30.45 -16.88 -15.06
C ASP A 39 -31.07 -15.49 -15.31
N ILE A 40 -32.29 -15.45 -15.88
CA ILE A 40 -32.96 -14.20 -16.28
C ILE A 40 -33.84 -13.58 -15.17
N LYS A 41 -33.84 -14.15 -13.96
CA LYS A 41 -34.83 -13.83 -12.92
C LYS A 41 -34.83 -12.45 -12.33
N PHE A 42 -33.70 -11.77 -12.41
CA PHE A 42 -33.57 -10.41 -11.91
C PHE A 42 -33.76 -9.35 -13.00
N GLU A 43 -33.96 -9.78 -14.25
CA GLU A 43 -34.17 -8.90 -15.41
C GLU A 43 -35.67 -8.68 -15.72
N ASN A 44 -36.54 -9.59 -15.30
CA ASN A 44 -37.98 -9.51 -15.51
C ASN A 44 -38.73 -8.89 -14.30
N GLN A 45 -39.29 -7.69 -14.48
CA GLN A 45 -39.98 -6.94 -13.41
C GLN A 45 -41.48 -7.27 -13.25
N LEU A 46 -42.09 -8.10 -14.12
CA LEU A 46 -43.51 -8.44 -14.07
C LEU A 46 -43.72 -9.96 -14.03
N ILE A 47 -43.62 -10.53 -12.82
CA ILE A 47 -43.90 -11.95 -12.55
C ILE A 47 -45.14 -12.02 -11.67
N GLU A 48 -46.25 -12.49 -12.22
CA GLU A 48 -47.52 -12.67 -11.52
C GLU A 48 -47.68 -14.10 -11.03
N ASN A 49 -47.18 -15.09 -11.77
CA ASN A 49 -47.29 -16.51 -11.40
C ASN A 49 -46.16 -17.36 -12.00
N ILE A 50 -45.73 -18.40 -11.26
CA ILE A 50 -44.74 -19.40 -11.65
C ILE A 50 -45.36 -20.78 -11.42
N VAL A 51 -45.51 -21.59 -12.46
CA VAL A 51 -46.18 -22.89 -12.38
C VAL A 51 -45.31 -24.01 -12.93
N LEU A 52 -45.18 -25.09 -12.17
CA LEU A 52 -44.67 -26.37 -12.66
C LEU A 52 -45.85 -27.18 -13.17
N ASN A 53 -45.86 -27.47 -14.48
CA ASN A 53 -47.06 -27.96 -15.16
C ASN A 53 -47.31 -29.46 -15.06
N THR A 54 -46.28 -30.24 -14.70
CA THR A 54 -46.33 -31.69 -14.76
C THR A 54 -45.88 -32.30 -13.45
N GLU A 55 -46.45 -33.45 -13.09
CA GLU A 55 -45.99 -34.26 -11.95
C GLU A 55 -44.51 -34.64 -12.11
N ASP A 56 -44.08 -34.96 -13.35
CA ASP A 56 -42.67 -35.16 -13.73
C ASP A 56 -41.77 -33.94 -13.41
N SER A 57 -42.27 -32.72 -13.65
CA SER A 57 -41.54 -31.49 -13.25
C SER A 57 -41.38 -31.38 -11.74
N TRP A 58 -42.37 -31.79 -10.95
CA TRP A 58 -42.30 -31.77 -9.49
C TRP A 58 -41.31 -32.82 -8.96
N ASP A 59 -41.35 -34.05 -9.48
CA ASP A 59 -40.41 -35.12 -9.11
C ASP A 59 -38.96 -34.74 -9.42
N LYS A 60 -38.73 -34.08 -10.57
CA LYS A 60 -37.41 -33.54 -10.93
C LYS A 60 -36.94 -32.46 -9.98
N ILE A 61 -37.84 -31.57 -9.53
CA ILE A 61 -37.51 -30.55 -8.53
C ILE A 61 -37.14 -31.18 -7.19
N ASP A 62 -37.89 -32.18 -6.72
CA ASP A 62 -37.57 -32.88 -5.49
C ASP A 62 -36.20 -33.57 -5.59
N THR A 63 -35.91 -34.19 -6.73
CA THR A 63 -34.58 -34.76 -7.02
C THR A 63 -33.48 -33.69 -7.01
N ALA A 64 -33.73 -32.51 -7.60
CA ALA A 64 -32.79 -31.39 -7.56
C ALA A 64 -32.53 -30.90 -6.13
N ILE A 65 -33.57 -30.84 -5.27
CA ILE A 65 -33.45 -30.48 -3.85
C ILE A 65 -32.60 -31.50 -3.09
N GLU A 66 -32.76 -32.80 -3.36
CA GLU A 66 -31.92 -33.84 -2.77
C GLU A 66 -30.45 -33.69 -3.18
N ILE A 67 -30.19 -33.40 -4.46
CA ILE A 67 -28.82 -33.15 -4.95
C ILE A 67 -28.24 -31.90 -4.30
N LEU A 68 -29.01 -30.81 -4.17
CA LEU A 68 -28.58 -29.62 -3.45
C LEU A 68 -28.20 -29.92 -1.99
N SER A 69 -28.97 -30.78 -1.31
CA SER A 69 -28.64 -31.23 0.05
C SER A 69 -27.32 -32.03 0.10
N LYS A 70 -27.04 -32.86 -0.92
CA LYS A 70 -25.75 -33.56 -1.06
C LYS A 70 -24.60 -32.57 -1.30
N ILE A 71 -24.80 -31.59 -2.18
CA ILE A 71 -23.83 -30.52 -2.46
C ILE A 71 -23.52 -29.73 -1.19
N ASP A 72 -24.54 -29.29 -0.45
CA ASP A 72 -24.37 -28.56 0.80
C ASP A 72 -23.60 -29.38 1.83
N LYS A 73 -23.90 -30.69 1.94
CA LYS A 73 -23.15 -31.60 2.81
C LYS A 73 -21.68 -31.73 2.42
N GLU A 74 -21.35 -31.78 1.13
CA GLU A 74 -19.97 -31.82 0.65
C GLU A 74 -19.24 -30.50 0.88
N LEU A 75 -19.89 -29.36 0.62
CA LEU A 75 -19.34 -28.03 0.91
C LEU A 75 -19.14 -27.82 2.41
N TYR A 76 -20.09 -28.24 3.25
CA TYR A 76 -19.99 -28.15 4.70
C TYR A 76 -18.74 -28.86 5.23
N ARG A 77 -18.34 -29.98 4.62
CA ARG A 77 -17.08 -30.68 5.00
C ARG A 77 -15.83 -29.81 4.76
N CYS A 78 -15.90 -28.84 3.85
CA CYS A 78 -14.81 -27.94 3.50
C CYS A 78 -14.64 -26.78 4.48
N TYR A 79 -15.70 -26.23 5.07
CA TYR A 79 -15.59 -25.05 5.96
C TYR A 79 -16.03 -25.28 7.40
N ALA A 80 -16.66 -26.41 7.73
CA ALA A 80 -17.11 -26.66 9.10
C ALA A 80 -15.97 -26.55 10.13
N PRO A 81 -16.18 -25.91 11.29
CA PRO A 81 -15.23 -25.93 12.38
C PRO A 81 -14.98 -27.39 12.79
N LYS A 82 -13.72 -27.82 12.78
CA LYS A 82 -13.33 -29.14 13.27
C LYS A 82 -12.16 -29.01 14.24
N HIS A 83 -12.03 -29.95 15.17
CA HIS A 83 -10.87 -30.05 16.04
C HIS A 83 -9.57 -30.18 15.23
N ALA A 84 -8.43 -29.85 15.84
CA ALA A 84 -7.14 -29.65 15.16
C ALA A 84 -6.73 -30.79 14.18
N ILE A 85 -6.98 -32.06 14.54
CA ILE A 85 -6.66 -33.22 13.69
C ILE A 85 -7.45 -33.17 12.38
N CYS A 86 -8.75 -32.93 12.47
CA CYS A 86 -9.62 -32.87 11.31
C CYS A 86 -9.39 -31.61 10.48
N ALA A 87 -9.02 -30.49 11.11
CA ALA A 87 -8.58 -29.29 10.41
C ALA A 87 -7.27 -29.54 9.64
N GLY A 88 -6.32 -30.27 10.24
CA GLY A 88 -5.07 -30.69 9.60
C GLY A 88 -5.30 -31.67 8.44
N TYR A 89 -6.13 -32.70 8.63
CA TYR A 89 -6.50 -33.63 7.57
C TYR A 89 -7.15 -32.91 6.40
N ARG A 90 -8.08 -31.99 6.67
CA ARG A 90 -8.71 -31.17 5.64
C ARG A 90 -7.68 -30.34 4.87
N TRP A 91 -6.79 -29.64 5.58
CA TRP A 91 -5.76 -28.81 4.94
C TRP A 91 -4.81 -29.62 4.05
N MET A 92 -4.53 -30.88 4.41
CA MET A 92 -3.65 -31.76 3.63
C MET A 92 -4.34 -32.42 2.43
N PHE A 93 -5.62 -32.76 2.54
CA PHE A 93 -6.25 -33.71 1.61
C PHE A 93 -7.55 -33.23 0.94
N ASN A 94 -8.22 -32.21 1.48
CA ASN A 94 -9.43 -31.69 0.86
C ASN A 94 -9.09 -30.53 -0.07
N ASP A 95 -9.06 -30.83 -1.36
CA ASP A 95 -8.80 -29.91 -2.46
C ASP A 95 -10.07 -29.64 -3.30
N MET A 96 -11.27 -29.81 -2.73
CA MET A 96 -12.55 -29.70 -3.43
C MET A 96 -12.74 -28.31 -4.09
N ILE A 97 -12.44 -27.24 -3.35
CA ILE A 97 -12.57 -25.85 -3.80
C ILE A 97 -11.32 -25.04 -3.41
N GLY A 98 -11.06 -23.94 -4.13
CA GLY A 98 -9.96 -23.02 -3.80
C GLY A 98 -8.56 -23.52 -4.12
N THR A 99 -8.42 -24.50 -5.02
CA THR A 99 -7.11 -24.93 -5.52
C THR A 99 -6.50 -23.92 -6.49
N LEU A 100 -5.18 -23.99 -6.69
CA LEU A 100 -4.48 -23.16 -7.67
C LEU A 100 -5.01 -23.35 -9.10
N ASP A 101 -5.35 -24.59 -9.48
CA ASP A 101 -5.90 -24.87 -10.80
C ASP A 101 -7.31 -24.29 -10.96
N TYR A 102 -8.14 -24.37 -9.91
CA TYR A 102 -9.47 -23.75 -9.90
C TYR A 102 -9.38 -22.22 -10.00
N MET A 103 -8.54 -21.59 -9.18
CA MET A 103 -8.34 -20.14 -9.18
C MET A 103 -7.77 -19.64 -10.51
N ARG A 104 -6.86 -20.38 -11.13
CA ARG A 104 -6.38 -20.09 -12.48
C ARG A 104 -7.49 -20.19 -13.52
N ALA A 105 -8.32 -21.24 -13.46
CA ALA A 105 -9.44 -21.40 -14.39
C ALA A 105 -10.47 -20.28 -14.23
N ASP A 106 -10.77 -19.85 -13.00
CA ASP A 106 -11.64 -18.70 -12.72
C ASP A 106 -11.04 -17.40 -13.29
N LEU A 107 -9.73 -17.16 -13.09
CA LEU A 107 -9.03 -16.02 -13.68
C LEU A 107 -9.14 -16.02 -15.22
N MET A 108 -8.89 -17.16 -15.87
CA MET A 108 -8.97 -17.31 -17.33
C MET A 108 -10.42 -17.25 -17.87
N LYS A 109 -11.42 -17.50 -17.03
CA LYS A 109 -12.84 -17.32 -17.37
C LYS A 109 -13.24 -15.84 -17.30
N ARG A 110 -12.68 -15.09 -16.35
CA ARG A 110 -12.98 -13.66 -16.14
C ARG A 110 -12.30 -12.76 -17.14
N PHE A 111 -11.09 -13.11 -17.57
CA PHE A 111 -10.27 -12.26 -18.42
C PHE A 111 -9.67 -13.04 -19.59
N ASN A 112 -9.42 -12.35 -20.70
CA ASN A 112 -8.63 -12.91 -21.80
C ASN A 112 -7.18 -13.10 -21.35
N CYS A 113 -6.73 -14.35 -21.31
CA CYS A 113 -5.47 -14.74 -20.67
C CYS A 113 -4.60 -15.60 -21.61
N GLU A 114 -3.30 -15.32 -21.61
CA GLU A 114 -2.27 -16.08 -22.33
C GLU A 114 -1.23 -16.62 -21.32
N GLU A 115 -1.09 -17.93 -21.22
CA GLU A 115 -0.09 -18.56 -20.35
C GLU A 115 1.30 -18.47 -20.97
N ILE A 116 2.28 -18.01 -20.18
CA ILE A 116 3.68 -17.91 -20.58
C ILE A 116 4.54 -18.77 -19.66
N LYS A 117 5.44 -19.57 -20.24
CA LYS A 117 6.40 -20.41 -19.51
C LYS A 117 7.80 -20.00 -19.88
N LEU A 118 8.55 -19.50 -18.91
CA LEU A 118 9.92 -19.04 -19.10
C LEU A 118 10.90 -20.02 -18.48
N GLN A 119 11.94 -20.38 -19.24
CA GLN A 119 12.99 -21.29 -18.78
C GLN A 119 14.16 -20.48 -18.21
N CYS A 120 14.39 -20.55 -16.90
CA CYS A 120 15.56 -19.98 -16.21
C CYS A 120 16.53 -21.10 -15.81
N GLY A 121 17.46 -21.43 -16.70
CA GLY A 121 18.35 -22.57 -16.53
C GLY A 121 17.57 -23.88 -16.49
N LYS A 122 17.52 -24.56 -15.33
CA LYS A 122 16.70 -25.78 -15.13
C LYS A 122 15.34 -25.53 -14.51
N PHE A 123 15.06 -24.29 -14.10
CA PHE A 123 13.80 -23.92 -13.45
C PHE A 123 12.84 -23.31 -14.47
N MET A 124 11.55 -23.51 -14.24
CA MET A 124 10.48 -22.95 -15.07
C MET A 124 9.74 -21.93 -14.23
N ILE A 125 9.56 -20.74 -14.81
CA ILE A 125 8.80 -19.64 -14.22
C ILE A 125 7.49 -19.51 -14.99
N ASN A 126 6.39 -19.64 -14.26
CA ASN A 126 5.06 -19.62 -14.81
C ASN A 126 4.46 -18.22 -14.66
N CYS A 127 3.99 -17.70 -15.80
CA CYS A 127 3.46 -16.36 -15.93
C CYS A 127 2.11 -16.40 -16.66
N MET A 128 1.34 -15.34 -16.50
CA MET A 128 0.07 -15.12 -17.15
C MET A 128 0.03 -13.70 -17.68
N ARG A 129 -0.21 -13.53 -18.98
CA ARG A 129 -0.55 -12.24 -19.56
C ARG A 129 -2.06 -12.11 -19.58
N VAL A 130 -2.58 -11.02 -19.05
CA VAL A 130 -3.99 -10.66 -19.09
C VAL A 130 -4.17 -9.50 -20.06
N ILE A 131 -5.01 -9.69 -21.07
CA ILE A 131 -5.15 -8.79 -22.21
C ILE A 131 -6.52 -8.10 -22.12
N PRO A 132 -6.58 -6.77 -21.97
CA PRO A 132 -7.84 -6.04 -22.00
C PRO A 132 -8.41 -5.99 -23.43
N GLU A 133 -9.74 -5.90 -23.55
CA GLU A 133 -10.42 -5.77 -24.86
C GLU A 133 -9.97 -4.51 -25.62
N ASN A 134 -9.73 -3.42 -24.89
CA ASN A 134 -9.31 -2.12 -25.43
C ASN A 134 -7.82 -1.83 -25.11
N SER A 135 -6.90 -2.70 -25.55
CA SER A 135 -5.45 -2.54 -25.29
C SER A 135 -4.90 -1.23 -25.86
N LYS A 136 -4.17 -0.47 -25.04
CA LYS A 136 -3.55 0.83 -25.36
C LYS A 136 -2.07 0.74 -25.74
N SER A 137 -1.58 -0.45 -26.07
CA SER A 137 -0.14 -0.69 -26.28
C SER A 137 0.71 -0.31 -25.06
N THR A 138 0.19 -0.57 -23.86
CA THR A 138 0.87 -0.35 -22.57
C THR A 138 0.81 -1.63 -21.76
N ALA A 139 1.89 -1.95 -21.05
CA ALA A 139 2.02 -3.19 -20.29
C ALA A 139 2.61 -2.96 -18.90
N ILE A 140 2.01 -3.55 -17.87
CA ILE A 140 2.52 -3.56 -16.50
C ILE A 140 2.90 -4.99 -16.10
N MET A 141 4.15 -5.18 -15.69
CA MET A 141 4.58 -6.37 -14.97
C MET A 141 4.31 -6.19 -13.48
N PHE A 142 3.51 -7.07 -12.89
CA PHE A 142 3.15 -7.02 -11.47
C PHE A 142 4.03 -7.98 -10.66
N CYS A 143 4.83 -7.45 -9.75
CA CYS A 143 5.68 -8.20 -8.82
C CYS A 143 4.91 -8.42 -7.51
N ASN A 144 4.59 -9.68 -7.22
CA ASN A 144 3.76 -10.06 -6.09
C ASN A 144 4.34 -9.64 -4.73
N PRO A 145 3.48 -9.34 -3.74
CA PRO A 145 3.88 -9.22 -2.35
C PRO A 145 4.36 -10.57 -1.79
N ASN A 146 4.80 -10.56 -0.54
CA ASN A 146 5.23 -11.79 0.12
C ASN A 146 4.08 -12.81 0.18
N ALA A 147 4.39 -14.07 -0.17
CA ALA A 147 3.43 -15.16 -0.29
C ALA A 147 2.27 -14.93 -1.28
N GLY A 148 2.41 -13.96 -2.20
CA GLY A 148 1.44 -13.75 -3.28
C GLY A 148 1.51 -14.85 -4.34
N LEU A 149 0.34 -15.14 -4.92
CA LEU A 149 0.15 -16.11 -6.00
C LEU A 149 -0.67 -15.44 -7.08
N TYR A 150 -0.22 -15.49 -8.33
CA TYR A 150 -0.95 -14.77 -9.37
C TYR A 150 -2.36 -15.31 -9.59
N GLU A 151 -2.58 -16.59 -9.30
CA GLU A 151 -3.89 -17.24 -9.43
C GLU A 151 -4.94 -16.56 -8.53
N PHE A 152 -4.51 -15.92 -7.45
CA PHE A 152 -5.38 -15.22 -6.50
C PHE A 152 -5.36 -13.70 -6.66
N THR A 153 -4.63 -13.14 -7.64
CA THR A 153 -4.45 -11.68 -7.75
C THR A 153 -5.77 -10.93 -7.79
N TYR A 154 -6.78 -11.45 -8.50
CA TYR A 154 -8.12 -10.85 -8.56
C TYR A 154 -8.79 -10.69 -7.18
N PHE A 155 -8.56 -11.62 -6.26
CA PHE A 155 -9.15 -11.59 -4.91
C PHE A 155 -8.25 -10.92 -3.88
N GLN A 156 -6.94 -10.89 -4.12
CA GLN A 156 -5.95 -10.36 -3.19
C GLN A 156 -5.69 -8.87 -3.38
N SER A 157 -5.98 -8.33 -4.57
CA SER A 157 -5.60 -6.98 -4.94
C SER A 157 -6.55 -6.39 -5.99
N GLU A 158 -6.79 -5.09 -5.90
CA GLU A 158 -7.58 -4.33 -6.89
C GLU A 158 -6.82 -4.07 -8.20
N TRP A 159 -5.50 -4.34 -8.23
CA TRP A 159 -4.63 -3.86 -9.30
C TRP A 159 -4.93 -4.47 -10.66
N LEU A 160 -5.28 -5.75 -10.69
CA LEU A 160 -5.58 -6.43 -11.96
C LEU A 160 -6.77 -5.77 -12.67
N GLU A 161 -7.90 -5.63 -11.97
CA GLU A 161 -9.09 -4.98 -12.51
C GLU A 161 -8.81 -3.52 -12.86
N PHE A 162 -8.08 -2.82 -12.00
CA PHE A 162 -7.72 -1.41 -12.22
C PHE A 162 -6.98 -1.19 -13.54
N TYR A 163 -5.97 -2.01 -13.84
CA TYR A 163 -5.17 -1.90 -15.06
C TYR A 163 -5.92 -2.39 -16.31
N VAL A 164 -6.57 -3.55 -16.22
CA VAL A 164 -7.35 -4.11 -17.33
C VAL A 164 -8.45 -3.13 -17.74
N GLY A 165 -9.17 -2.54 -16.77
CA GLY A 165 -10.19 -1.52 -17.02
C GLY A 165 -9.66 -0.23 -17.68
N ARG A 166 -8.33 -0.03 -17.72
CA ARG A 166 -7.68 1.11 -18.38
C ARG A 166 -7.08 0.79 -19.73
N GLY A 167 -7.20 -0.45 -20.19
CA GLY A 167 -6.60 -0.89 -21.44
C GLY A 167 -5.10 -1.21 -21.33
N VAL A 168 -4.62 -1.48 -20.11
CA VAL A 168 -3.23 -1.87 -19.85
C VAL A 168 -3.10 -3.39 -19.79
N ASP A 169 -2.21 -3.97 -20.58
CA ASP A 169 -1.87 -5.39 -20.50
C ASP A 169 -1.19 -5.68 -19.15
N VAL A 170 -1.60 -6.74 -18.45
CA VAL A 170 -1.02 -7.09 -17.14
C VAL A 170 -0.26 -8.40 -17.24
N PHE A 171 1.02 -8.38 -16.91
CA PHE A 171 1.85 -9.57 -16.79
C PHE A 171 1.97 -9.96 -15.33
N LEU A 172 1.28 -11.02 -14.97
CA LEU A 172 1.36 -11.66 -13.67
C LEU A 172 2.33 -12.85 -13.73
N TRP A 173 2.98 -13.15 -12.61
CA TRP A 173 3.94 -14.24 -12.56
C TRP A 173 4.13 -14.75 -11.15
N ASN A 174 4.46 -16.04 -11.03
CA ASN A 174 4.76 -16.63 -9.74
C ASN A 174 6.27 -16.66 -9.55
N TYR A 175 6.71 -16.17 -8.39
CA TYR A 175 8.08 -16.33 -7.93
C TYR A 175 8.48 -17.81 -7.91
N ARG A 176 9.78 -18.07 -8.05
CA ARG A 176 10.33 -19.42 -7.98
C ARG A 176 9.87 -20.15 -6.71
N GLY A 177 9.34 -21.36 -6.87
CA GLY A 177 8.80 -22.15 -5.75
C GLY A 177 7.36 -21.79 -5.34
N PHE A 178 6.69 -20.89 -6.06
CA PHE A 178 5.28 -20.56 -5.88
C PHE A 178 4.45 -21.02 -7.07
N GLY A 179 3.20 -21.42 -6.81
CA GLY A 179 2.26 -21.88 -7.82
C GLY A 179 2.85 -22.99 -8.70
N LYS A 180 2.83 -22.79 -10.02
CA LYS A 180 3.47 -23.70 -10.99
C LYS A 180 4.96 -23.40 -11.27
N SER A 181 5.53 -22.34 -10.69
CA SER A 181 6.96 -22.03 -10.86
C SER A 181 7.82 -22.99 -10.04
N SER A 182 8.76 -23.67 -10.67
CA SER A 182 9.60 -24.69 -10.01
C SER A 182 10.79 -24.08 -9.26
N GLY A 183 11.41 -24.82 -8.34
CA GLY A 183 12.62 -24.38 -7.62
C GLY A 183 12.33 -23.87 -6.20
N LYS A 184 13.25 -23.06 -5.66
CA LYS A 184 13.13 -22.46 -4.31
C LYS A 184 13.32 -20.95 -4.37
N PRO A 185 12.56 -20.17 -3.58
CA PRO A 185 12.70 -18.72 -3.56
C PRO A 185 14.02 -18.31 -2.89
N ASP A 186 14.72 -17.37 -3.51
CA ASP A 186 15.87 -16.63 -2.98
C ASP A 186 15.90 -15.27 -3.68
N LEU A 187 16.21 -14.17 -2.97
CA LEU A 187 16.03 -12.82 -3.53
C LEU A 187 16.77 -12.61 -4.86
N LYS A 188 18.01 -13.11 -5.00
CA LYS A 188 18.79 -12.95 -6.23
C LYS A 188 18.15 -13.71 -7.39
N ASN A 189 17.66 -14.91 -7.09
CA ASN A 189 16.94 -15.74 -8.04
C ASN A 189 15.63 -15.08 -8.49
N LEU A 190 14.86 -14.50 -7.55
CA LEU A 190 13.61 -13.80 -7.87
C LEU A 190 13.86 -12.60 -8.78
N VAL A 191 14.91 -11.81 -8.52
CA VAL A 191 15.32 -10.72 -9.40
C VAL A 191 15.65 -11.25 -10.79
N SER A 192 16.50 -12.27 -10.91
CA SER A 192 16.87 -12.84 -12.21
C SER A 192 15.68 -13.40 -12.99
N ASP A 193 14.72 -14.03 -12.32
CA ASP A 193 13.48 -14.52 -12.93
C ASP A 193 12.62 -13.35 -13.46
N GLY A 194 12.56 -12.26 -12.70
CA GLY A 194 11.86 -11.04 -13.11
C GLY A 194 12.53 -10.32 -14.28
N GLU A 195 13.86 -10.29 -14.32
CA GLU A 195 14.63 -9.76 -15.46
C GLU A 195 14.37 -10.57 -16.74
N LEU A 196 14.31 -11.90 -16.62
CA LEU A 196 13.96 -12.78 -17.74
C LEU A 196 12.56 -12.46 -18.26
N LEU A 197 11.57 -12.30 -17.38
CA LEU A 197 10.22 -11.93 -17.77
C LEU A 197 10.14 -10.54 -18.41
N ALA A 198 10.74 -9.53 -17.79
CA ALA A 198 10.75 -8.17 -18.33
C ALA A 198 11.40 -8.11 -19.73
N ASN A 199 12.52 -8.81 -19.94
CA ASN A 199 13.15 -8.90 -21.25
C ASN A 199 12.27 -9.65 -22.26
N HIS A 200 11.58 -10.72 -21.84
CA HIS A 200 10.61 -11.42 -22.68
C HIS A 200 9.45 -10.51 -23.09
N ILE A 201 8.87 -9.74 -22.16
CA ILE A 201 7.79 -8.79 -22.43
C ILE A 201 8.24 -7.74 -23.45
N LYS A 202 9.41 -7.13 -23.25
CA LYS A 202 9.95 -6.12 -24.19
C LYS A 202 10.23 -6.69 -25.57
N SER A 203 10.61 -7.98 -25.67
CA SER A 203 10.79 -8.66 -26.94
C SER A 203 9.46 -9.01 -27.62
N LEU A 204 8.45 -9.40 -26.83
CA LEU A 204 7.12 -9.75 -27.32
C LEU A 204 6.36 -8.52 -27.81
N LEU A 205 6.54 -7.38 -27.12
CA LEU A 205 5.79 -6.14 -27.30
C LEU A 205 6.75 -4.94 -27.47
N PRO A 206 7.57 -4.88 -28.52
CA PRO A 206 8.65 -3.89 -28.66
C PRO A 206 8.17 -2.44 -28.81
N SER A 207 6.93 -2.23 -29.24
CA SER A 207 6.33 -0.90 -29.37
C SER A 207 5.54 -0.46 -28.13
N TYR A 208 5.39 -1.33 -27.12
CA TYR A 208 4.59 -1.02 -25.95
C TYR A 208 5.37 -0.15 -24.97
N LYS A 209 4.66 0.74 -24.27
CA LYS A 209 5.16 1.32 -23.03
C LYS A 209 5.18 0.26 -21.95
N PHE A 210 6.31 0.09 -21.29
CA PHE A 210 6.51 -0.99 -20.33
C PHE A 210 6.77 -0.45 -18.93
N GLY A 211 5.97 -0.87 -17.96
CA GLY A 211 6.12 -0.47 -16.58
C GLY A 211 6.16 -1.67 -15.65
N ILE A 212 6.67 -1.44 -14.44
CA ILE A 212 6.73 -2.46 -13.40
C ILE A 212 6.06 -1.92 -12.15
N HIS A 213 5.16 -2.70 -11.59
CA HIS A 213 4.55 -2.43 -10.31
C HIS A 213 4.98 -3.53 -9.35
N GLY A 214 5.49 -3.17 -8.17
CA GLY A 214 5.68 -4.13 -7.10
C GLY A 214 5.12 -3.65 -5.77
N GLU A 215 4.44 -4.54 -5.06
CA GLU A 215 3.87 -4.32 -3.74
C GLU A 215 4.72 -5.01 -2.66
N SER A 216 5.02 -4.33 -1.54
CA SER A 216 5.74 -4.93 -0.41
C SER A 216 7.07 -5.57 -0.84
N LEU A 217 7.29 -6.88 -0.65
CA LEU A 217 8.45 -7.61 -1.19
C LEU A 217 8.62 -7.41 -2.71
N GLY A 218 7.52 -7.40 -3.44
CA GLY A 218 7.52 -7.18 -4.88
C GLY A 218 8.04 -5.81 -5.29
N GLY A 219 7.89 -4.79 -4.45
CA GLY A 219 8.48 -3.47 -4.71
C GLY A 219 10.01 -3.53 -4.77
N CYS A 220 10.64 -4.28 -3.86
CA CYS A 220 12.07 -4.54 -3.88
C CYS A 220 12.48 -5.26 -5.18
N ILE A 221 11.76 -6.33 -5.56
CA ILE A 221 12.02 -7.05 -6.81
C ILE A 221 11.87 -6.14 -8.03
N ALA A 222 10.78 -5.36 -8.11
CA ALA A 222 10.49 -4.43 -9.20
C ALA A 222 11.60 -3.39 -9.39
N ILE A 223 12.16 -2.88 -8.30
CA ILE A 223 13.27 -1.91 -8.35
C ILE A 223 14.52 -2.53 -8.96
N HIS A 224 14.89 -3.74 -8.54
CA HIS A 224 16.07 -4.41 -9.06
C HIS A 224 15.90 -4.82 -10.52
N VAL A 225 14.74 -5.36 -10.90
CA VAL A 225 14.41 -5.66 -12.30
C VAL A 225 14.44 -4.39 -13.14
N SER A 226 13.93 -3.27 -12.62
CA SER A 226 13.96 -1.97 -13.33
C SER A 226 15.38 -1.50 -13.64
N GLN A 227 16.35 -1.83 -12.79
CA GLN A 227 17.73 -1.37 -12.94
C GLN A 227 18.41 -1.94 -14.20
N SER A 228 18.08 -3.17 -14.58
CA SER A 228 18.64 -3.84 -15.77
C SER A 228 17.75 -3.71 -17.00
N THR A 229 16.45 -3.48 -16.82
CA THR A 229 15.46 -3.52 -17.92
C THR A 229 15.00 -2.14 -18.39
N ASN A 230 15.27 -1.07 -17.63
CA ASN A 230 14.92 0.32 -17.94
C ASN A 230 13.45 0.48 -18.41
N PRO A 231 12.46 0.21 -17.54
CA PRO A 231 11.05 0.44 -17.88
C PRO A 231 10.76 1.94 -18.03
N ASP A 232 9.62 2.28 -18.62
CA ASP A 232 9.09 3.66 -18.71
C ASP A 232 8.53 4.13 -17.36
N PHE A 233 7.96 3.21 -16.58
CA PHE A 233 7.28 3.50 -15.32
C PHE A 233 7.62 2.47 -14.23
N LEU A 234 7.83 2.93 -13.00
CA LEU A 234 7.96 2.11 -11.81
C LEU A 234 6.98 2.58 -10.76
N PHE A 235 6.13 1.67 -10.29
CA PHE A 235 5.33 1.87 -9.09
C PHE A 235 5.85 0.99 -7.94
N ALA A 236 6.42 1.63 -6.93
CA ALA A 236 6.86 1.00 -5.69
C ALA A 236 5.77 1.19 -4.62
N ASP A 237 4.90 0.20 -4.47
CA ASP A 237 3.76 0.25 -3.55
C ASP A 237 4.13 -0.34 -2.18
N ARG A 238 4.03 0.49 -1.12
CA ARG A 238 4.21 0.11 0.30
C ARG A 238 5.37 -0.87 0.49
N THR A 239 6.55 -0.49 0.03
CA THR A 239 7.76 -1.33 0.06
C THR A 239 8.84 -0.81 1.02
N PHE A 240 9.87 -1.61 1.25
CA PHE A 240 10.90 -1.38 2.24
C PHE A 240 12.28 -1.13 1.62
N SER A 241 13.19 -0.55 2.42
CA SER A 241 14.58 -0.29 2.04
C SER A 241 15.46 -1.54 1.95
N SER A 242 15.28 -2.46 2.91
CA SER A 242 15.89 -3.78 2.96
C SER A 242 15.12 -4.66 3.94
N LEU A 243 15.16 -5.97 3.77
CA LEU A 243 14.45 -6.90 4.63
C LEU A 243 15.01 -6.88 6.05
N SER A 244 16.33 -6.71 6.19
CA SER A 244 16.96 -6.60 7.51
C SER A 244 16.52 -5.35 8.29
N ASN A 245 16.30 -4.21 7.62
CA ASN A 245 15.75 -3.03 8.28
C ASN A 245 14.31 -3.28 8.75
N THR A 246 13.46 -3.89 7.92
CA THR A 246 12.09 -4.23 8.29
C THR A 246 12.06 -5.12 9.53
N ILE A 247 12.89 -6.16 9.58
CA ILE A 247 13.01 -7.05 10.75
C ILE A 247 13.48 -6.28 11.98
N LEU A 248 14.50 -5.42 11.84
CA LEU A 248 15.05 -4.66 12.96
C LEU A 248 14.02 -3.72 13.60
N PHE A 249 13.24 -3.02 12.78
CA PHE A 249 12.29 -2.00 13.26
C PHE A 249 10.93 -2.57 13.66
N SER A 250 10.51 -3.72 13.09
CA SER A 250 9.26 -4.37 13.45
C SER A 250 9.41 -5.42 14.56
N LEU A 251 10.45 -6.27 14.50
CA LEU A 251 10.64 -7.42 15.40
C LEU A 251 11.80 -7.24 16.42
N GLY A 252 12.67 -6.25 16.21
CA GLY A 252 13.72 -5.88 17.14
C GLY A 252 15.09 -6.55 16.90
N LYS A 253 16.05 -6.22 17.79
CA LYS A 253 17.47 -6.56 17.62
C LYS A 253 17.75 -8.07 17.62
N LEU A 254 17.01 -8.86 18.41
CA LEU A 254 17.20 -10.30 18.50
C LEU A 254 16.81 -10.98 17.18
N ALA A 255 15.63 -10.66 16.64
CA ALA A 255 15.18 -11.16 15.34
C ALA A 255 16.14 -10.76 14.21
N TYR A 256 16.64 -9.52 14.24
CA TYR A 256 17.67 -9.05 13.31
C TYR A 256 18.96 -9.89 13.38
N LEU A 257 19.45 -10.23 14.58
CA LEU A 257 20.61 -11.11 14.73
C LEU A 257 20.33 -12.51 14.19
N CYS A 258 19.17 -13.09 14.53
CA CYS A 258 18.76 -14.41 14.05
C CYS A 258 18.68 -14.48 12.52
N PHE A 259 18.20 -13.42 11.86
CA PHE A 259 18.11 -13.33 10.40
C PHE A 259 19.47 -13.54 9.70
N PHE A 260 20.56 -13.00 10.26
CA PHE A 260 21.89 -13.21 9.68
C PHE A 260 22.48 -14.57 10.02
N ILE A 261 22.16 -15.11 11.21
CA ILE A 261 22.61 -16.45 11.62
C ILE A 261 21.98 -17.54 10.73
N THR A 262 20.73 -17.35 10.30
CA THR A 262 20.04 -18.30 9.41
C THR A 262 20.48 -18.21 7.94
N GLY A 263 21.38 -17.29 7.59
CA GLY A 263 21.93 -17.17 6.24
C GLY A 263 20.94 -16.64 5.21
N LEU A 264 19.88 -15.94 5.65
CA LEU A 264 18.92 -15.32 4.74
C LEU A 264 19.56 -14.17 3.96
N SER A 265 19.22 -14.06 2.67
CA SER A 265 19.68 -12.99 1.80
C SER A 265 19.01 -11.67 2.16
N ASP A 266 19.78 -10.58 2.14
CA ASP A 266 19.28 -9.21 2.22
C ASP A 266 19.73 -8.43 0.99
N ILE A 267 18.94 -7.45 0.57
CA ILE A 267 19.24 -6.64 -0.62
C ILE A 267 18.82 -5.18 -0.38
N ASP A 268 19.64 -4.25 -0.89
CA ASP A 268 19.39 -2.81 -0.78
C ASP A 268 18.53 -2.33 -1.95
N SER A 269 17.34 -1.82 -1.64
CA SER A 269 16.43 -1.22 -2.63
C SER A 269 16.72 0.26 -2.90
N VAL A 270 17.48 0.95 -2.05
CA VAL A 270 17.64 2.42 -2.17
C VAL A 270 18.62 2.78 -3.28
N SER A 271 19.82 2.20 -3.27
CA SER A 271 20.84 2.48 -4.29
C SER A 271 20.39 2.18 -5.73
N PRO A 272 19.74 1.04 -6.05
CA PRO A 272 19.22 0.79 -7.38
C PRO A 272 18.09 1.77 -7.74
N TYR A 273 17.15 2.03 -6.83
CA TYR A 273 16.04 2.97 -7.07
C TYR A 273 16.52 4.36 -7.49
N LEU A 274 17.52 4.90 -6.77
CA LEU A 274 18.07 6.24 -7.05
C LEU A 274 18.79 6.34 -8.40
N LYS A 275 19.18 5.22 -9.00
CA LYS A 275 19.82 5.16 -10.33
C LYS A 275 18.82 5.09 -11.48
N LEU A 276 17.55 4.81 -11.20
CA LEU A 276 16.51 4.68 -12.22
C LEU A 276 16.13 6.06 -12.79
N ASN A 277 16.01 6.11 -14.12
CA ASN A 277 15.64 7.31 -14.87
C ASN A 277 14.18 7.33 -15.36
N CYS A 278 13.42 6.28 -15.03
CA CYS A 278 12.02 6.15 -15.41
C CYS A 278 11.09 7.06 -14.58
N TYR A 279 9.81 7.12 -14.97
CA TYR A 279 8.79 7.74 -14.14
C TYR A 279 8.57 6.87 -12.90
N LYS A 280 8.97 7.38 -11.73
CA LYS A 280 8.85 6.66 -10.45
C LYS A 280 7.71 7.21 -9.62
N LEU A 281 6.87 6.33 -9.13
CA LEU A 281 5.88 6.62 -8.09
C LEU A 281 6.14 5.71 -6.88
N LEU A 282 6.14 6.30 -5.70
CA LEU A 282 6.31 5.60 -4.43
C LEU A 282 5.06 5.80 -3.58
N ALA A 283 4.29 4.73 -3.34
CA ALA A 283 3.22 4.75 -2.36
C ALA A 283 3.72 4.25 -1.00
N PHE A 284 3.18 4.83 0.07
CA PHE A 284 3.49 4.41 1.43
C PHE A 284 2.35 4.79 2.37
N ASP A 285 2.15 3.99 3.41
CA ASP A 285 1.25 4.33 4.49
C ASP A 285 2.07 4.73 5.74
N PRO A 286 1.95 5.96 6.25
CA PRO A 286 2.61 6.39 7.48
C PRO A 286 2.26 5.54 8.71
N SER A 287 1.10 4.88 8.69
CA SER A 287 0.54 4.02 9.72
C SER A 287 0.65 2.52 9.37
N ASP A 288 1.52 2.15 8.42
CA ASP A 288 1.76 0.77 8.04
C ASP A 288 2.26 -0.07 9.25
N LYS A 289 1.51 -1.14 9.56
CA LYS A 289 1.79 -2.04 10.68
C LYS A 289 2.80 -3.14 10.35
N ILE A 290 3.05 -3.40 9.07
CA ILE A 290 3.96 -4.44 8.58
C ILE A 290 5.34 -3.83 8.33
N ILE A 291 5.39 -2.74 7.57
CA ILE A 291 6.62 -2.00 7.27
C ILE A 291 6.62 -0.72 8.08
N SER A 292 7.40 -0.69 9.16
CA SER A 292 7.63 0.55 9.91
C SER A 292 8.12 1.67 8.99
N ASP A 293 7.65 2.90 9.21
CA ASP A 293 8.11 4.08 8.47
C ASP A 293 9.65 4.22 8.49
N LEU A 294 10.32 3.80 9.57
CA LEU A 294 11.78 3.76 9.72
C LEU A 294 12.47 2.81 8.72
N ALA A 295 11.78 1.74 8.33
CA ALA A 295 12.26 0.74 7.37
C ALA A 295 11.79 1.01 5.94
N SER A 296 10.77 1.87 5.76
CA SER A 296 10.15 2.17 4.47
C SER A 296 11.16 2.65 3.43
N LEU A 297 10.88 2.35 2.16
CA LEU A 297 11.71 2.84 1.07
C LEU A 297 11.75 4.38 1.03
N LYS A 298 10.62 5.05 1.31
CA LYS A 298 10.52 6.51 1.41
C LYS A 298 11.58 7.08 2.34
N SER A 299 11.58 6.67 3.59
CA SER A 299 12.43 7.27 4.62
C SER A 299 13.91 7.01 4.32
N ALA A 300 14.24 5.85 3.75
CA ALA A 300 15.59 5.53 3.35
C ALA A 300 16.08 6.31 2.12
N ILE A 301 15.22 6.56 1.12
CA ILE A 301 15.51 7.44 -0.01
C ILE A 301 15.78 8.87 0.48
N ALA A 302 14.88 9.43 1.30
CA ALA A 302 15.04 10.77 1.82
C ALA A 302 16.35 10.92 2.59
N TYR A 303 16.61 10.01 3.51
CA TYR A 303 17.86 9.99 4.27
C TYR A 303 19.09 9.91 3.36
N LYS A 304 19.07 9.03 2.35
CA LYS A 304 20.21 8.84 1.45
C LYS A 304 20.48 10.06 0.57
N ILE A 305 19.44 10.76 0.15
CA ILE A 305 19.55 11.99 -0.66
C ILE A 305 20.12 13.16 0.16
N ILE A 306 19.62 13.34 1.40
CA ILE A 306 19.96 14.49 2.23
C ILE A 306 21.33 14.34 2.87
N GLU A 307 21.62 13.19 3.50
CA GLU A 307 22.86 13.03 4.25
C GLU A 307 24.05 12.61 3.38
N ASP A 308 23.80 12.16 2.15
CA ASP A 308 24.78 11.54 1.23
C ASP A 308 25.74 10.56 1.93
N SER A 309 25.31 9.97 3.05
CA SER A 309 26.25 9.37 3.99
C SER A 309 26.51 7.91 3.65
N LYS A 310 27.69 7.42 4.04
CA LYS A 310 28.00 5.98 4.08
C LYS A 310 27.35 5.27 5.29
N ILE A 311 26.67 6.01 6.17
CA ILE A 311 26.11 5.49 7.41
C ILE A 311 24.64 5.16 7.17
N SER A 312 24.29 3.87 7.19
CA SER A 312 22.88 3.44 7.05
C SER A 312 22.03 3.82 8.27
N ILE A 313 20.72 4.04 8.07
CA ILE A 313 19.70 4.27 9.13
C ILE A 313 19.84 3.27 10.30
N LYS A 314 20.01 1.97 10.02
CA LYS A 314 20.23 0.96 11.06
C LYS A 314 21.47 1.19 11.94
N ARG A 315 22.53 1.79 11.39
CA ARG A 315 23.75 2.12 12.16
C ARG A 315 23.49 3.31 13.07
N VAL A 316 22.74 4.31 12.60
CA VAL A 316 22.31 5.44 13.43
C VAL A 316 21.50 4.93 14.62
N TYR A 317 20.54 4.04 14.34
CA TYR A 317 19.73 3.37 15.36
C TYR A 317 20.55 2.58 16.38
N LEU A 318 21.50 1.75 15.93
CA LEU A 318 22.29 0.88 16.80
C LEU A 318 23.35 1.63 17.62
N LYS A 319 23.94 2.69 17.05
CA LYS A 319 25.06 3.43 17.67
C LYS A 319 24.64 4.71 18.38
N ASN A 320 23.37 5.10 18.28
CA ASN A 320 22.83 6.36 18.80
C ASN A 320 23.67 7.59 18.40
N LYS A 321 24.20 7.59 17.18
CA LYS A 321 25.00 8.67 16.60
C LYS A 321 24.46 9.00 15.22
N SER A 322 24.10 10.26 15.01
CA SER A 322 23.72 10.83 13.72
C SER A 322 24.49 12.13 13.49
N THR A 323 24.70 12.45 12.24
CA THR A 323 24.98 13.81 11.77
C THR A 323 23.80 14.20 10.89
N HIS A 324 23.23 15.39 11.10
CA HIS A 324 22.32 16.02 10.16
C HIS A 324 23.04 17.20 9.51
N THR A 325 23.23 17.12 8.20
CA THR A 325 24.06 18.07 7.44
C THR A 325 23.27 19.00 6.53
N SER A 326 21.94 18.99 6.65
CA SER A 326 21.03 19.75 5.78
C SER A 326 20.78 21.19 6.25
N ILE A 327 19.77 21.84 5.64
CA ILE A 327 19.22 23.14 6.02
C ILE A 327 18.99 23.26 7.53
N LEU A 328 18.46 22.21 8.16
CA LEU A 328 18.34 22.14 9.60
C LEU A 328 19.61 21.53 10.19
N THR A 329 20.14 22.14 11.23
CA THR A 329 21.34 21.60 11.88
C THR A 329 20.96 20.40 12.75
N GLN A 330 21.94 19.57 13.08
CA GLN A 330 21.83 18.55 14.13
C GLN A 330 21.31 19.16 15.46
N ASN A 331 21.66 20.41 15.75
CA ASN A 331 21.17 21.12 16.93
C ASN A 331 19.67 21.44 16.83
N ASP A 332 19.21 21.92 15.67
CA ASP A 332 17.79 22.21 15.42
C ASP A 332 16.93 20.94 15.61
N CYS A 333 17.40 19.78 15.12
CA CYS A 333 16.72 18.49 15.33
C CYS A 333 16.59 18.14 16.82
N ASN A 334 17.67 18.33 17.59
CA ASN A 334 17.69 18.04 19.03
C ASN A 334 16.75 18.98 19.79
N GLU A 335 16.81 20.27 19.52
CA GLU A 335 15.97 21.29 20.12
C GLU A 335 14.49 21.06 19.79
N LEU A 336 14.16 20.71 18.55
CA LEU A 336 12.80 20.35 18.14
C LEU A 336 12.28 19.15 18.95
N CYS A 337 13.08 18.10 19.10
CA CYS A 337 12.71 16.93 19.91
C CYS A 337 12.42 17.29 21.37
N ILE A 338 13.28 18.13 21.97
CA ILE A 338 13.13 18.57 23.37
C ILE A 338 11.88 19.44 23.51
N ALA A 339 11.69 20.39 22.61
CA ALA A 339 10.56 21.30 22.62
C ALA A 339 9.22 20.55 22.49
N LEU A 340 9.11 19.67 21.49
CA LEU A 340 7.89 18.88 21.26
C LEU A 340 7.53 18.00 22.47
N LYS A 341 8.53 17.33 23.07
CA LYS A 341 8.32 16.52 24.28
C LYS A 341 7.72 17.33 25.42
N LYS A 342 8.34 18.47 25.75
CA LYS A 342 7.87 19.29 26.87
C LYS A 342 6.51 19.92 26.62
N ILE A 343 6.24 20.39 25.40
CA ILE A 343 4.93 20.95 25.03
C ILE A 343 3.82 19.92 25.23
N ILE A 344 4.05 18.67 24.83
CA ILE A 344 3.06 17.59 24.98
C ILE A 344 2.92 17.11 26.42
N GLU A 345 4.02 17.01 27.17
CA GLU A 345 3.96 16.69 28.60
C GLU A 345 3.12 17.72 29.39
N ILE A 346 3.27 19.01 29.06
CA ILE A 346 2.48 20.09 29.66
C ILE A 346 0.99 19.93 29.30
N TRP A 347 0.69 19.60 28.04
CA TRP A 347 -0.67 19.36 27.58
C TRP A 347 -1.32 18.16 28.29
N GLN A 348 -0.62 17.03 28.40
CA GLN A 348 -1.14 15.81 29.03
C GLN A 348 -1.39 15.99 30.54
N LYS A 349 -0.53 16.72 31.24
CA LYS A 349 -0.66 16.95 32.70
C LYS A 349 -1.84 17.86 33.09
N LYS A 350 -2.34 18.71 32.19
CA LYS A 350 -3.36 19.75 32.49
C LYS A 350 -4.84 19.30 32.30
N ASN A 351 -5.09 18.00 32.08
CA ASN A 351 -6.44 17.40 32.09
C ASN A 351 -6.70 16.50 33.33
N PRO A 352 -6.66 16.99 34.59
CA PRO A 352 -7.06 16.22 35.76
C PRO A 352 -8.60 16.23 35.99
N GLU A 353 -9.11 15.22 36.70
CA GLU A 353 -10.54 15.03 37.00
C GLU A 353 -11.17 16.13 37.91
N LYS A 354 -12.51 16.20 37.82
CA LYS A 354 -13.48 17.26 38.20
C LYS A 354 -13.60 17.72 39.67
N THR A 355 -12.64 17.54 40.58
CA THR A 355 -12.91 17.76 42.04
C THR A 355 -12.46 19.09 42.66
N GLU A 356 -11.76 19.98 41.95
CA GLU A 356 -11.30 21.29 42.48
C GLU A 356 -12.13 22.52 42.05
N ILE A 357 -13.34 22.31 41.53
CA ILE A 357 -14.15 23.28 40.76
C ILE A 357 -14.51 24.59 41.51
N ALA A 358 -14.45 24.64 42.86
CA ALA A 358 -15.00 25.77 43.61
C ALA A 358 -14.05 26.97 43.84
N ARG A 359 -12.72 26.83 43.64
CA ARG A 359 -11.76 27.96 43.72
C ARG A 359 -11.43 28.61 42.36
N VAL A 360 -12.04 28.09 41.29
CA VAL A 360 -11.56 28.14 39.90
C VAL A 360 -12.19 29.26 39.06
N MET A 361 -13.30 29.88 39.47
CA MET A 361 -14.11 30.75 38.58
C MET A 361 -13.51 32.13 38.22
N ARG A 362 -12.54 32.69 38.96
CA ARG A 362 -11.84 33.94 38.55
C ARG A 362 -10.60 33.68 37.69
N THR A 363 -9.93 32.56 37.89
CA THR A 363 -8.81 32.09 37.06
C THR A 363 -9.29 31.48 35.73
N GLU A 364 -10.53 30.99 35.66
CA GLU A 364 -11.10 30.29 34.50
C GLU A 364 -11.19 31.10 33.20
N ALA A 365 -11.40 32.42 33.24
CA ALA A 365 -11.49 33.23 32.01
C ALA A 365 -10.12 33.33 31.31
N GLU A 366 -9.06 33.65 32.08
CA GLU A 366 -7.67 33.67 31.61
C GLU A 366 -7.16 32.25 31.30
N ASP A 367 -7.53 31.24 32.10
CA ASP A 367 -7.16 29.83 31.86
C ASP A 367 -7.90 29.21 30.66
N GLN A 368 -9.15 29.57 30.38
CA GLN A 368 -9.87 29.11 29.19
C GLN A 368 -9.29 29.75 27.93
N GLU A 369 -8.95 31.04 27.97
CA GLU A 369 -8.22 31.68 26.88
C GLU A 369 -6.87 30.99 26.68
N TYR A 370 -6.06 30.84 27.73
CA TYR A 370 -4.78 30.14 27.68
C TYR A 370 -4.88 28.69 27.18
N LYS A 371 -5.89 27.92 27.61
CA LYS A 371 -6.17 26.56 27.11
C LYS A 371 -6.60 26.57 25.65
N SER A 372 -7.46 27.52 25.25
CA SER A 372 -7.85 27.70 23.86
C SER A 372 -6.62 28.02 22.99
N PHE A 373 -5.70 28.84 23.48
CA PHE A 373 -4.45 29.17 22.80
C PHE A 373 -3.51 27.98 22.70
N LEU A 374 -3.27 27.25 23.79
CA LEU A 374 -2.45 26.05 23.76
C LEU A 374 -3.05 24.98 22.83
N ASN A 375 -4.38 24.79 22.86
CA ASN A 375 -5.05 23.89 21.94
C ASN A 375 -4.86 24.34 20.49
N LYS A 376 -5.03 25.63 20.17
CA LYS A 376 -4.76 26.17 18.82
C LYS A 376 -3.32 25.95 18.38
N ILE A 377 -2.35 26.15 19.28
CA ILE A 377 -0.93 25.91 18.99
C ILE A 377 -0.69 24.41 18.74
N ILE A 378 -1.28 23.53 19.53
CA ILE A 378 -1.17 22.09 19.37
C ILE A 378 -1.85 21.63 18.09
N ASP A 379 -3.04 22.14 17.79
CA ASP A 379 -3.77 21.89 16.54
C ASP A 379 -2.92 22.33 15.35
N THR A 380 -2.27 23.49 15.45
CA THR A 380 -1.34 23.97 14.44
C THR A 380 -0.10 23.08 14.30
N ILE A 381 0.48 22.61 15.40
CA ILE A 381 1.61 21.66 15.41
C ILE A 381 1.16 20.30 14.83
N THR A 382 -0.09 19.89 15.05
CA THR A 382 -0.65 18.65 14.47
C THR A 382 -0.93 18.76 12.99
N ASP A 383 -1.26 19.95 12.50
CA ASP A 383 -1.53 20.20 11.09
C ASP A 383 -0.26 20.22 10.24
N ILE A 384 0.91 20.42 10.87
CA ILE A 384 2.21 20.29 10.21
C ILE A 384 2.54 18.81 10.03
N GLU A 385 2.64 18.39 8.78
CA GLU A 385 2.91 17.00 8.39
C GLU A 385 3.99 16.91 7.32
N SER A 386 4.70 15.79 7.29
CA SER A 386 5.67 15.47 6.24
C SER A 386 5.10 14.34 5.40
N CYS A 387 4.59 14.68 4.21
CA CYS A 387 3.91 13.77 3.29
C CYS A 387 2.88 12.87 4.01
N GLY A 388 1.88 13.45 4.69
CA GLY A 388 0.85 12.68 5.39
C GLY A 388 1.24 12.05 6.73
N LEU A 389 2.49 12.22 7.21
CA LEU A 389 2.88 11.86 8.59
C LEU A 389 2.82 13.11 9.49
N PRO A 390 1.80 13.26 10.36
CA PRO A 390 1.67 14.43 11.24
C PRO A 390 2.78 14.45 12.28
N LEU A 391 3.27 15.63 12.65
CA LEU A 391 4.39 15.73 13.60
C LEU A 391 4.06 15.13 14.98
N LYS A 392 2.81 15.22 15.43
CA LYS A 392 2.35 14.61 16.70
C LYS A 392 2.55 13.10 16.75
N SER A 393 2.42 12.41 15.62
CA SER A 393 2.56 10.95 15.57
C SER A 393 3.97 10.46 15.95
N LEU A 394 4.99 11.32 15.83
CA LEU A 394 6.37 10.95 16.14
C LEU A 394 6.62 10.76 17.64
N LEU A 395 5.77 11.35 18.49
CA LEU A 395 5.97 11.43 19.94
C LEU A 395 5.60 10.15 20.68
N GLU A 396 4.77 9.32 20.07
CA GLU A 396 4.43 7.99 20.56
C GLU A 396 5.49 6.95 20.18
N GLY A 397 6.48 7.36 19.39
CA GLY A 397 7.50 6.48 18.83
C GLY A 397 8.63 6.13 19.80
N LYS A 398 9.14 4.90 19.68
CA LYS A 398 10.25 4.40 20.51
C LYS A 398 11.58 5.13 20.26
N PHE A 399 11.75 5.78 19.11
CA PHE A 399 13.00 6.38 18.66
C PHE A 399 12.77 7.80 18.14
N LEU A 400 12.29 8.68 19.02
CA LEU A 400 11.88 10.04 18.65
C LEU A 400 12.92 10.78 17.81
N TYR A 401 14.19 10.78 18.24
CA TYR A 401 15.26 11.47 17.49
C TYR A 401 15.41 10.90 16.07
N LEU A 402 15.44 9.55 15.98
CA LEU A 402 15.23 8.73 14.79
C LEU A 402 14.20 9.33 13.82
N GLN A 403 12.98 9.38 14.35
CA GLN A 403 11.77 9.67 13.62
C GLN A 403 11.70 11.14 13.20
N VAL A 404 12.05 12.08 14.08
CA VAL A 404 12.11 13.50 13.77
C VAL A 404 13.13 13.77 12.67
N HIS A 405 14.31 13.16 12.75
CA HIS A 405 15.34 13.32 11.73
C HIS A 405 14.89 12.82 10.36
N LEU A 406 14.27 11.63 10.27
CA LEU A 406 13.73 11.12 9.01
C LEU A 406 12.53 11.93 8.51
N TRP A 407 11.67 12.39 9.42
CA TRP A 407 10.53 13.26 9.09
C TRP A 407 10.99 14.55 8.41
N LEU A 408 12.08 15.15 8.91
CA LEU A 408 12.72 16.33 8.32
C LEU A 408 13.38 16.01 6.96
N CYS A 409 14.09 14.89 6.84
CA CYS A 409 14.66 14.47 5.56
C CYS A 409 13.55 14.34 4.48
N VAL A 410 12.42 13.71 4.82
CA VAL A 410 11.28 13.54 3.91
C VAL A 410 10.68 14.89 3.53
N LEU A 411 10.55 15.79 4.52
CA LEU A 411 10.04 17.14 4.30
C LEU A 411 10.94 17.93 3.34
N GLU A 412 12.25 17.77 3.45
CA GLU A 412 13.19 18.47 2.58
C GLU A 412 13.20 17.98 1.14
N VAL A 413 12.99 16.67 0.93
CA VAL A 413 12.95 16.06 -0.41
C VAL A 413 11.62 16.30 -1.10
N TRP A 414 10.49 16.12 -0.41
CA TRP A 414 9.16 16.14 -1.03
C TRP A 414 8.23 17.27 -0.55
N GLY A 415 8.55 17.96 0.54
CA GLY A 415 7.71 19.03 1.09
C GLY A 415 6.46 18.53 1.81
N LEU A 416 5.48 19.43 1.98
CA LEU A 416 4.19 19.18 2.64
C LEU A 416 3.17 18.52 1.69
N ASN A 417 3.62 17.61 0.83
CA ASN A 417 2.87 17.21 -0.35
C ASN A 417 1.67 16.32 -0.01
N LYS A 418 0.52 16.97 0.22
CA LYS A 418 -0.77 16.36 0.58
C LYS A 418 -1.66 16.13 -0.65
N ASN A 419 -1.43 16.89 -1.72
CA ASN A 419 -2.24 16.91 -2.95
C ASN A 419 -1.49 16.38 -4.18
N PHE A 420 -0.41 15.62 -3.97
CA PHE A 420 0.28 14.87 -5.03
C PHE A 420 0.79 15.77 -6.18
N SER A 421 1.14 17.02 -5.84
CA SER A 421 1.59 18.05 -6.78
C SER A 421 3.08 17.91 -7.06
N ARG A 422 3.54 18.37 -8.24
CA ARG A 422 4.97 18.53 -8.50
C ARG A 422 5.60 19.67 -7.70
N TYR A 423 4.81 20.58 -7.15
CA TYR A 423 5.27 21.81 -6.52
C TYR A 423 5.33 21.68 -4.99
N TYR A 424 6.39 22.24 -4.39
CA TYR A 424 6.46 22.42 -2.94
C TYR A 424 5.28 23.26 -2.45
N ASN A 425 4.41 22.65 -1.66
CA ASN A 425 3.40 23.38 -0.92
C ASN A 425 4.01 23.85 0.42
N TYR A 426 3.90 25.14 0.68
CA TYR A 426 4.35 25.79 1.92
C TYR A 426 3.21 26.56 2.62
N ILE A 427 2.02 26.63 2.02
CA ILE A 427 0.94 27.51 2.50
C ILE A 427 0.48 27.09 3.90
N SER A 428 0.32 25.79 4.14
CA SER A 428 -0.13 25.27 5.44
C SER A 428 0.89 25.56 6.55
N ILE A 429 2.19 25.33 6.31
CA ILE A 429 3.22 25.63 7.32
C ILE A 429 3.38 27.12 7.54
N THR A 430 3.32 27.95 6.50
CA THR A 430 3.42 29.40 6.65
C THR A 430 2.25 29.96 7.44
N LYS A 431 1.03 29.48 7.15
CA LYS A 431 -0.15 29.83 7.94
C LYS A 431 0.01 29.40 9.40
N GLY A 432 0.46 28.15 9.63
CA GLY A 432 0.68 27.65 10.98
C GLY A 432 1.73 28.43 11.76
N VAL A 433 2.84 28.79 11.13
CA VAL A 433 3.87 29.65 11.72
C VAL A 433 3.30 31.02 12.10
N MET A 434 2.51 31.64 11.21
CA MET A 434 1.85 32.92 11.50
C MET A 434 0.88 32.80 12.66
N ASP A 435 0.07 31.75 12.70
CA ASP A 435 -0.89 31.50 13.76
C ASP A 435 -0.18 31.30 15.12
N ILE A 436 0.89 30.51 15.17
CA ILE A 436 1.71 30.34 16.39
C ILE A 436 2.30 31.69 16.82
N ARG A 437 2.88 32.46 15.89
CA ARG A 437 3.50 33.77 16.19
C ARG A 437 2.49 34.75 16.77
N ILE A 438 1.31 34.86 16.17
CA ILE A 438 0.23 35.74 16.65
C ILE A 438 -0.22 35.33 18.06
N ASN A 439 -0.39 34.03 18.29
CA ASN A 439 -0.81 33.53 19.60
C ASN A 439 0.27 33.77 20.68
N ILE A 440 1.55 33.58 20.36
CA ILE A 440 2.67 33.94 21.26
C ILE A 440 2.64 35.43 21.60
N GLN A 441 2.47 36.31 20.61
CA GLN A 441 2.42 37.76 20.86
C GLN A 441 1.25 38.15 21.76
N ARG A 442 0.07 37.56 21.55
CA ARG A 442 -1.10 37.80 22.41
C ARG A 442 -0.86 37.40 23.86
N ILE A 443 -0.24 36.24 24.09
CA ILE A 443 0.08 35.77 25.44
C ILE A 443 1.03 36.75 26.16
N LYS A 444 2.00 37.34 25.44
CA LYS A 444 2.91 38.35 26.01
C LYS A 444 2.22 39.64 26.45
N MET A 445 0.97 39.89 26.05
CA MET A 445 0.21 41.09 26.45
C MET A 445 -0.44 40.94 27.84
N TYR A 446 -0.50 39.74 28.41
CA TYR A 446 -1.07 39.50 29.74
C TYR A 446 0.01 39.61 30.82
N GLU A 447 -0.24 40.42 31.85
CA GLU A 447 0.76 40.76 32.89
C GLU A 447 1.29 39.55 33.70
N ASN A 448 0.55 38.43 33.72
CA ASN A 448 0.88 37.23 34.52
C ASN A 448 1.18 35.98 33.67
N CYS A 449 1.32 36.10 32.34
CA CYS A 449 1.60 34.96 31.48
C CYS A 449 3.06 34.93 31.01
N THR A 450 3.75 33.83 31.31
CA THR A 450 5.09 33.56 30.76
C THR A 450 5.02 32.45 29.73
N ILE A 451 5.67 32.66 28.59
CA ILE A 451 5.75 31.67 27.54
C ILE A 451 6.91 30.73 27.85
N ILE A 452 6.66 29.43 27.72
CA ILE A 452 7.72 28.43 27.89
C ILE A 452 8.76 28.60 26.75
N PRO A 453 10.07 28.59 27.06
CA PRO A 453 11.13 28.78 26.05
C PRO A 453 11.06 27.79 24.88
N GLU A 454 10.50 26.61 25.12
CA GLU A 454 10.30 25.57 24.11
C GLU A 454 9.35 25.99 22.99
N LEU A 455 8.35 26.82 23.30
CA LEU A 455 7.42 27.31 22.30
C LEU A 455 8.10 28.32 21.36
N GLU A 456 8.97 29.17 21.90
CA GLU A 456 9.79 30.08 21.09
C GLU A 456 10.82 29.32 20.25
N THR A 457 11.42 28.28 20.82
CA THR A 457 12.35 27.37 20.12
C THR A 457 11.65 26.69 18.94
N LEU A 458 10.45 26.16 19.16
CA LEU A 458 9.63 25.53 18.14
C LEU A 458 9.24 26.52 17.04
N LEU A 459 8.81 27.73 17.41
CA LEU A 459 8.47 28.76 16.44
C LEU A 459 9.69 29.10 15.57
N ARG A 460 10.85 29.36 16.17
CA ARG A 460 12.10 29.65 15.44
C ARG A 460 12.44 28.57 14.41
N ILE A 461 12.32 27.29 14.80
CA ILE A 461 12.63 26.17 13.92
C ILE A 461 11.62 26.09 12.77
N PHE A 462 10.32 26.27 13.04
CA PHE A 462 9.32 26.27 11.98
C PHE A 462 9.38 27.48 11.05
N GLU A 463 9.77 28.65 11.55
CA GLU A 463 10.06 29.83 10.73
C GLU A 463 11.17 29.50 9.72
N LYS A 464 12.28 28.92 10.20
CA LYS A 464 13.38 28.46 9.35
C LYS A 464 12.93 27.43 8.31
N ILE A 465 12.10 26.46 8.69
CA ILE A 465 11.54 25.47 7.73
C ILE A 465 10.64 26.15 6.69
N SER A 466 9.77 27.07 7.13
CA SER A 466 8.84 27.78 6.26
C SER A 466 9.58 28.64 5.24
N GLU A 467 10.58 29.41 5.66
CA GLU A 467 11.42 30.23 4.78
C GLU A 467 12.11 29.39 3.70
N GLU A 468 12.66 28.25 4.08
CA GLU A 468 13.38 27.36 3.17
C GLU A 468 12.46 26.67 2.17
N LEU A 469 11.27 26.24 2.60
CA LEU A 469 10.26 25.71 1.68
C LEU A 469 9.75 26.78 0.71
N GLN A 470 9.60 28.03 1.15
CA GLN A 470 9.26 29.16 0.28
C GLN A 470 10.35 29.41 -0.77
N ILE A 471 11.61 29.45 -0.36
CA ILE A 471 12.75 29.61 -1.29
C ILE A 471 12.78 28.48 -2.32
N LYS A 472 12.59 27.23 -1.89
CA LYS A 472 12.53 26.07 -2.79
C LYS A 472 11.35 26.17 -3.77
N ALA A 473 10.18 26.58 -3.31
CA ALA A 473 8.99 26.75 -4.16
C ALA A 473 9.19 27.86 -5.21
N GLN A 474 9.79 28.99 -4.82
CA GLN A 474 10.11 30.09 -5.73
C GLN A 474 11.13 29.67 -6.80
N LYS A 475 12.22 29.01 -6.40
CA LYS A 475 13.24 28.48 -7.32
C LYS A 475 12.69 27.45 -8.31
N GLN A 476 11.61 26.76 -7.95
CA GLN A 476 10.96 25.79 -8.83
C GLN A 476 10.11 26.46 -9.92
N LEU A 477 9.61 27.67 -9.67
CA LEU A 477 8.83 28.46 -10.63
C LEU A 477 9.71 29.29 -11.57
N SER A 478 10.89 29.69 -11.12
CA SER A 478 11.89 30.34 -11.96
C SER A 478 12.54 29.33 -12.93
N TYR A 479 12.37 29.55 -14.23
CA TYR A 479 13.04 28.81 -15.32
C TYR A 479 14.55 29.12 -15.40
N ASP A 480 15.26 29.15 -14.28
CA ASP A 480 16.71 29.30 -14.30
C ASP A 480 17.35 28.01 -14.81
N ASN A 481 18.21 28.15 -15.82
CA ASN A 481 18.94 27.05 -16.48
C ASN A 481 19.91 26.29 -15.54
N ASP A 482 20.10 26.77 -14.31
CA ASP A 482 20.81 26.04 -13.27
C ASP A 482 19.86 25.09 -12.56
N THR A 483 20.00 23.79 -12.83
CA THR A 483 19.25 22.73 -12.15
C THR A 483 19.50 22.83 -10.64
N SER A 484 18.60 23.47 -9.90
CA SER A 484 18.74 23.58 -8.45
C SER A 484 18.83 22.20 -7.81
N MET A 485 19.64 22.04 -6.76
CA MET A 485 19.84 20.75 -6.09
C MET A 485 18.53 20.09 -5.65
N SER A 486 17.51 20.88 -5.29
CA SER A 486 16.15 20.42 -4.95
C SER A 486 15.42 19.78 -6.13
N GLN A 487 15.55 20.33 -7.35
CA GLN A 487 14.99 19.71 -8.56
C GLN A 487 15.70 18.39 -8.89
N LEU A 488 17.02 18.33 -8.69
CA LEU A 488 17.78 17.09 -8.85
C LEU A 488 17.34 16.03 -7.82
N TRP A 489 17.11 16.43 -6.57
CA TRP A 489 16.59 15.55 -5.52
C TRP A 489 15.22 14.99 -5.89
N MET A 490 14.24 15.81 -6.26
CA MET A 490 12.92 15.33 -6.67
C MET A 490 12.98 14.41 -7.89
N LYS A 491 13.82 14.72 -8.89
CA LYS A 491 14.01 13.85 -10.06
C LYS A 491 14.57 12.48 -9.68
N LYS A 492 15.56 12.44 -8.77
CA LYS A 492 16.12 11.18 -8.26
C LYS A 492 15.15 10.43 -7.34
N ALA A 493 14.41 11.14 -6.50
CA ALA A 493 13.48 10.57 -5.53
C ALA A 493 12.17 10.08 -6.14
N GLY A 494 11.72 10.64 -7.27
CA GLY A 494 10.43 10.30 -7.87
C GLY A 494 9.25 10.96 -7.15
N TYR A 495 8.04 10.63 -7.64
CA TYR A 495 6.79 11.07 -7.04
C TYR A 495 6.47 10.25 -5.80
N ILE A 496 5.80 10.90 -4.85
CA ILE A 496 5.36 10.28 -3.61
C ILE A 496 3.84 10.32 -3.51
N MET A 497 3.26 9.25 -2.98
CA MET A 497 1.82 9.08 -2.81
C MET A 497 1.53 8.53 -1.41
N PRO A 498 1.33 9.38 -0.39
CA PRO A 498 0.84 8.91 0.89
C PRO A 498 -0.53 8.25 0.73
N VAL A 499 -0.72 7.10 1.37
CA VAL A 499 -1.98 6.36 1.43
C VAL A 499 -2.36 6.05 2.88
N THR A 500 -3.61 5.67 3.12
CA THR A 500 -4.20 5.41 4.45
C THR A 500 -4.92 4.07 4.57
N CYS A 501 -4.78 3.23 3.54
CA CYS A 501 -5.46 1.93 3.45
C CYS A 501 -4.79 0.81 4.26
N GLY A 502 -3.64 1.06 4.89
CA GLY A 502 -2.80 0.04 5.51
C GLY A 502 -1.97 -0.74 4.50
N HIS A 503 -1.27 -1.79 4.97
CA HIS A 503 -0.29 -2.51 4.15
C HIS A 503 -0.89 -3.24 2.93
N CYS A 504 -2.05 -3.89 3.12
CA CYS A 504 -2.73 -4.69 2.10
C CYS A 504 -4.16 -4.19 1.85
N GLY A 505 -4.47 -2.95 2.23
CA GLY A 505 -5.80 -2.40 2.00
C GLY A 505 -5.98 -1.85 0.60
N ILE A 506 -7.25 -1.67 0.25
CA ILE A 506 -7.73 -1.11 -1.00
C ILE A 506 -7.68 0.41 -0.94
N PHE A 507 -7.22 1.03 -2.01
CA PHE A 507 -7.17 2.46 -2.17
C PHE A 507 -8.58 3.07 -2.18
N SER A 508 -8.73 4.14 -1.41
CA SER A 508 -9.87 5.05 -1.50
C SER A 508 -10.03 5.59 -2.92
N SER A 509 -11.22 6.13 -3.22
CA SER A 509 -11.50 6.74 -4.52
C SER A 509 -10.52 7.88 -4.87
N LEU A 510 -10.09 8.64 -3.86
CA LEU A 510 -9.12 9.72 -4.02
C LEU A 510 -7.72 9.20 -4.33
N GLU A 511 -7.25 8.18 -3.60
CA GLU A 511 -5.94 7.54 -3.83
C GLU A 511 -5.90 6.88 -5.21
N ARG A 512 -6.98 6.18 -5.62
CA ARG A 512 -7.10 5.60 -6.97
C ARG A 512 -7.07 6.67 -8.06
N SER A 513 -7.83 7.75 -7.89
CA SER A 513 -7.85 8.86 -8.85
C SER A 513 -6.49 9.54 -8.98
N CYS A 514 -5.74 9.62 -7.87
CA CYS A 514 -4.38 10.12 -7.87
C CYS A 514 -3.43 9.18 -8.62
N TYR A 515 -3.48 7.88 -8.31
CA TYR A 515 -2.69 6.87 -9.00
C TYR A 515 -2.94 6.89 -10.52
N ASP A 516 -4.21 7.00 -10.91
CA ASP A 516 -4.63 7.11 -12.29
C ASP A 516 -4.01 8.32 -13.00
N ARG A 517 -3.99 9.48 -12.35
CA ARG A 517 -3.33 10.68 -12.89
C ARG A 517 -1.83 10.46 -13.13
N HIS A 518 -1.15 9.75 -12.22
CA HIS A 518 0.26 9.39 -12.42
C HIS A 518 0.44 8.43 -13.60
N LEU A 519 -0.47 7.48 -13.77
CA LEU A 519 -0.47 6.53 -14.88
C LEU A 519 -0.67 7.24 -16.23
N CYS A 520 -1.61 8.18 -16.32
CA CYS A 520 -1.80 9.05 -17.48
C CYS A 520 -0.58 9.93 -17.76
N ASN A 521 0.02 10.54 -16.72
CA ASN A 521 1.24 11.33 -16.84
C ASN A 521 2.45 10.52 -17.32
N ALA A 522 2.46 9.21 -17.05
CA ALA A 522 3.45 8.27 -17.57
C ALA A 522 3.09 7.71 -18.96
N SER A 523 1.94 8.12 -19.52
CA SER A 523 1.40 7.66 -20.81
C SER A 523 1.00 6.19 -20.85
N PHE A 524 0.43 5.67 -19.76
CA PHE A 524 -0.05 4.28 -19.66
C PHE A 524 -1.57 4.11 -19.78
N ALA A 525 -2.34 5.10 -19.32
CA ALA A 525 -3.79 5.07 -19.26
C ALA A 525 -4.41 6.31 -19.91
#